data_AF-Q0BF84-F1
#
_entry.id   AF-Q0BF84-F1
#
_cell.length_a   1.000
_cell.length_b   1.000
_cell.length_c   1.000
_cell.angle_alpha   90.00
_cell.angle_beta   90.00
_cell.angle_gamma   90.00
#
_symmetry.space_group_name_H-M   'P 1'
#
loop_
_entity.id
_entity.type
_entity.pdbx_description
1 polymer ?
#
loop_
_entity_poly.entity_id
_entity_poly.type
_entity_poly.pdbx_seq_one_letter_code
_entity_poly.pdbx_strand_id
1 'polypeptide(L)'
;MSPAPSPPGYSVVATRLACRLLGEAPALPRVEPAQWGDTAVVLPRDVGGPWADGLCDGNEIDARNGAIGLDRCLTALPVAVLVAADTKRPAP
;
A
#
# COMPACT_ATOMS: atom_id res chain seq x y z
N MET A 1 15.00 -20.67 25.12
CA MET A 1 15.26 -19.61 24.13
C MET A 1 13.95 -19.31 23.43
N SER A 2 13.42 -18.09 23.55
CA SER A 2 12.28 -17.66 22.74
C SER A 2 12.75 -17.29 21.34
N PRO A 3 11.95 -17.52 20.27
CA PRO A 3 12.33 -17.14 18.92
C PRO A 3 12.49 -15.61 18.82
N ALA A 4 13.41 -15.17 17.97
CA ALA A 4 13.55 -13.76 17.63
C ALA A 4 12.24 -13.23 17.03
N PRO A 5 11.85 -11.97 17.31
CA PRO A 5 10.67 -11.39 16.71
C PRO A 5 10.79 -11.39 15.18
N SER A 6 9.72 -11.76 14.47
CA SER A 6 9.66 -11.61 13.02
C SER A 6 9.83 -10.13 12.65
N PRO A 7 10.55 -9.81 11.56
CA PRO A 7 10.63 -8.44 11.08
C PRO A 7 9.23 -7.94 10.66
N PRO A 8 8.97 -6.62 10.77
CA PRO A 8 7.77 -6.01 10.22
C PRO A 8 7.54 -6.41 8.76
N GLY A 9 6.29 -6.63 8.39
CA GLY A 9 5.90 -6.93 7.02
C GLY A 9 5.91 -5.67 6.16
N TYR A 10 6.40 -5.79 4.92
CA TYR A 10 6.41 -4.71 3.95
C TYR A 10 5.90 -5.19 2.60
N SER A 11 5.20 -4.32 1.87
CA SER A 11 4.81 -4.57 0.48
C SER A 11 4.96 -3.30 -0.34
N VAL A 12 5.58 -3.40 -1.52
CA VAL A 12 5.75 -2.28 -2.44
C VAL A 12 4.78 -2.45 -3.60
N VAL A 13 3.96 -1.44 -3.82
CA VAL A 13 2.99 -1.41 -4.91
C VAL A 13 3.41 -0.30 -5.86
N ALA A 14 3.70 -0.65 -7.10
CA ALA A 14 4.08 0.32 -8.13
C ALA A 14 3.34 0.04 -9.42
N THR A 15 2.94 1.11 -10.09
CA THR A 15 2.30 1.00 -11.40
C THR A 15 3.35 0.92 -12.49
N ARG A 16 3.23 -0.10 -13.36
CA ARG A 16 3.95 -0.08 -14.63
C ARG A 16 3.20 0.85 -15.57
N LEU A 17 3.55 2.12 -15.55
CA LEU A 17 2.94 3.18 -16.34
C LEU A 17 3.36 3.05 -17.81
N ALA A 18 2.78 2.08 -18.52
CA ALA A 18 2.87 2.03 -19.97
C ALA A 18 2.21 3.29 -20.53
N CYS A 19 2.83 3.97 -21.49
CA CYS A 19 2.38 5.28 -21.98
C CYS A 19 0.88 5.33 -22.36
N ARG A 20 0.27 4.20 -22.75
CA ARG A 20 -1.17 4.09 -23.04
C ARG A 20 -2.09 4.34 -21.83
N LEU A 21 -1.61 4.15 -20.61
CA LEU A 21 -2.35 4.37 -19.36
C LEU A 21 -2.19 5.81 -18.83
N LEU A 22 -1.37 6.63 -19.50
CA LEU A 22 -1.04 7.99 -19.06
C LEU A 22 -1.88 9.07 -19.75
N GLY A 23 -2.63 8.78 -20.81
CA GLY A 23 -3.29 9.82 -21.61
C GLY A 23 -2.28 10.70 -22.36
N GLU A 24 -2.74 11.82 -22.94
CA GLU A 24 -1.93 12.65 -23.86
C GLU A 24 -0.84 13.48 -23.18
N ALA A 25 -1.02 13.90 -21.92
CA ALA A 25 0.01 14.57 -21.08
C ALA A 25 -0.51 14.85 -19.66
N PRO A 26 -0.43 13.90 -18.72
CA PRO A 26 -0.78 14.17 -17.33
C PRO A 26 0.40 14.87 -16.65
N ALA A 27 0.13 15.89 -15.81
CA ALA A 27 1.18 16.61 -15.07
C ALA A 27 2.03 15.69 -14.18
N LEU A 28 1.53 14.50 -13.84
CA LEU A 28 2.21 13.39 -13.19
C LEU A 28 1.76 12.10 -13.86
N PRO A 29 2.66 11.16 -14.17
CA PRO A 29 2.27 9.93 -14.82
C PRO A 29 1.54 9.05 -13.79
N ARG A 30 0.20 9.06 -13.80
CA ARG A 30 -0.65 8.28 -12.90
C ARG A 30 -1.92 7.84 -13.62
N VAL A 31 -2.44 6.69 -13.22
CA VAL A 31 -3.79 6.25 -13.59
C VAL A 31 -4.80 6.98 -12.71
N GLU A 32 -5.90 7.46 -13.29
CA GLU A 32 -6.95 8.13 -12.53
C GLU A 32 -7.61 7.17 -11.52
N PRO A 33 -7.83 7.55 -10.24
CA PRO A 33 -8.28 6.63 -9.20
C PRO A 33 -9.54 5.82 -9.54
N ALA A 34 -10.51 6.44 -10.21
CA ALA A 34 -11.75 5.78 -10.63
C ALA A 34 -11.53 4.66 -11.67
N GLN A 35 -10.41 4.66 -12.40
CA GLN A 35 -10.10 3.64 -13.41
C GLN A 35 -9.56 2.34 -12.80
N TRP A 36 -9.20 2.33 -11.51
CA TRP A 36 -8.81 1.09 -10.83
C TRP A 36 -9.98 0.14 -10.62
N GLY A 37 -11.22 0.62 -10.59
CA GLY A 37 -12.40 -0.19 -10.36
C GLY A 37 -12.30 -0.95 -9.02
N ASP A 38 -12.40 -2.27 -9.08
CA ASP A 38 -12.27 -3.20 -7.95
C ASP A 38 -10.87 -3.80 -7.79
N THR A 39 -9.87 -3.30 -8.52
CA THR A 39 -8.50 -3.81 -8.45
C THR A 39 -7.91 -3.58 -7.06
N ALA A 40 -7.43 -4.66 -6.45
CA ALA A 40 -6.90 -4.64 -5.09
C ALA A 40 -5.56 -5.40 -4.98
N VAL A 41 -4.76 -5.01 -4.00
CA VAL A 41 -3.57 -5.74 -3.56
C VAL A 41 -3.98 -6.65 -2.42
N VAL A 42 -3.74 -7.96 -2.57
CA VAL A 42 -3.92 -8.93 -1.51
C VAL A 42 -2.66 -8.94 -0.64
N LEU A 43 -2.84 -8.74 0.66
CA LEU A 43 -1.76 -8.67 1.63
C LEU A 43 -1.32 -10.08 2.09
N PRO A 44 -0.07 -10.22 2.55
CA PRO A 44 0.39 -11.46 3.19
C PRO A 44 -0.47 -11.81 4.40
N ARG A 45 -0.93 -13.07 4.48
CA ARG A 45 -1.88 -13.54 5.51
C ARG A 45 -1.30 -13.61 6.92
N ASP A 46 0.02 -13.67 7.02
CA ASP A 46 0.80 -13.77 8.26
C ASP A 46 1.14 -12.41 8.87
N VAL A 47 0.71 -11.31 8.23
CA VAL A 47 0.97 -9.95 8.68
C VAL A 47 -0.34 -9.29 9.11
N GLY A 48 -0.51 -9.10 10.43
CA GLY A 48 -1.80 -8.77 11.05
C GLY A 48 -2.30 -7.33 10.88
N GLY A 49 -1.50 -6.41 10.35
CA GLY A 49 -1.84 -4.98 10.30
C GLY A 49 -1.92 -4.32 11.69
N PRO A 50 -2.28 -3.03 11.80
CA PRO A 50 -2.71 -2.12 10.73
C PRO A 50 -1.59 -1.77 9.74
N TRP A 51 -1.97 -1.34 8.54
CA TRP A 51 -1.03 -0.97 7.47
C TRP A 51 -1.01 0.54 7.27
N ALA A 52 0.16 1.09 6.95
CA ALA A 52 0.33 2.51 6.66
C ALA A 52 1.17 2.72 5.39
N ASP A 53 0.94 3.83 4.70
CA ASP A 53 1.84 4.25 3.61
C ASP A 53 3.07 4.95 4.19
N GLY A 54 4.22 4.27 4.14
CA GLY A 54 5.50 4.80 4.59
C GLY A 54 6.04 5.95 3.73
N LEU A 55 5.48 6.21 2.54
CA LEU A 55 5.87 7.34 1.70
C LEU A 55 5.05 8.61 1.98
N CYS A 56 3.85 8.48 2.55
CA CYS A 56 2.88 9.57 2.68
C CYS A 56 2.35 9.65 4.11
N ASP A 57 3.04 10.43 4.95
CA ASP A 57 2.73 10.76 6.36
C ASP A 57 2.34 9.59 7.28
N GLY A 58 2.47 8.34 6.83
CA GLY A 58 2.07 7.16 7.59
C GLY A 58 0.56 7.03 7.79
N ASN A 59 -0.27 7.59 6.91
CA ASN A 59 -1.72 7.46 7.03
C ASN A 59 -2.11 5.98 7.05
N GLU A 60 -2.95 5.60 8.02
CA GLU A 60 -3.47 4.24 8.14
C GLU A 60 -4.35 3.90 6.94
N ILE A 61 -4.14 2.71 6.39
CA ILE A 61 -4.89 2.19 5.25
C ILE A 61 -5.72 0.99 5.73
N ASP A 62 -7.04 1.13 5.62
CA ASP A 62 -8.01 0.08 5.96
C ASP A 62 -7.86 -1.13 5.02
N ALA A 63 -7.22 -2.19 5.52
CA ALA A 63 -7.04 -3.46 4.84
C ALA A 63 -8.25 -4.38 5.05
N ARG A 64 -9.35 -4.12 4.35
CA ARG A 64 -10.57 -4.93 4.44
C ARG A 64 -10.31 -6.36 3.94
N ASN A 65 -10.55 -7.34 4.81
CA ASN A 65 -10.38 -8.76 4.52
C ASN A 65 -8.98 -9.13 3.98
N GLY A 66 -7.94 -8.41 4.42
CA GLY A 66 -6.56 -8.64 3.97
C GLY A 66 -6.29 -8.16 2.55
N ALA A 67 -7.09 -7.24 2.02
CA ALA A 67 -6.86 -6.59 0.74
C ALA A 67 -7.02 -5.07 0.84
N ILE A 68 -6.33 -4.35 -0.04
CA ILE A 68 -6.40 -2.89 -0.14
C ILE A 68 -6.68 -2.51 -1.59
N GLY A 69 -7.70 -1.68 -1.82
CA GLY A 69 -8.00 -1.13 -3.15
C GLY A 69 -6.86 -0.26 -3.69
N LEU A 70 -6.55 -0.38 -4.98
CA LEU A 70 -5.47 0.41 -5.60
C LEU A 70 -5.77 1.91 -5.63
N ASP A 71 -7.04 2.30 -5.67
CA ASP A 71 -7.49 3.70 -5.52
C ASP A 71 -7.02 4.31 -4.20
N ARG A 72 -6.97 3.49 -3.13
CA ARG A 72 -6.50 3.90 -1.80
C ARG A 72 -4.99 3.83 -1.69
N CYS A 73 -4.36 2.74 -2.14
CA CYS A 73 -2.90 2.60 -2.12
C CYS A 73 -2.21 3.75 -2.87
N LEU A 74 -2.74 4.15 -4.02
CA LEU A 74 -2.05 5.04 -4.96
C LEU A 74 -2.72 6.42 -5.05
N THR A 75 -3.40 6.84 -3.97
CA THR A 75 -4.11 8.12 -3.90
C THR A 75 -3.16 9.31 -4.03
N ALA A 76 -1.99 9.25 -3.38
CA ALA A 76 -1.04 10.36 -3.32
C ALA A 76 0.05 10.25 -4.40
N LEU A 77 0.60 9.05 -4.61
CA LEU A 77 1.70 8.77 -5.53
C LEU A 77 1.37 7.54 -6.39
N PRO A 78 1.94 7.41 -7.61
CA PRO A 78 1.79 6.21 -8.45
C PRO A 78 2.57 4.98 -7.93
N VAL A 79 3.05 5.06 -6.69
CA VAL A 79 3.77 4.04 -5.93
C VAL A 79 3.41 4.20 -4.44
N ALA A 80 3.38 3.10 -3.70
CA ALA A 80 3.19 3.07 -2.26
C ALA A 80 4.12 2.05 -1.60
N VAL A 81 4.53 2.34 -0.35
CA VAL A 81 5.24 1.39 0.51
C VAL A 81 4.36 1.09 1.70
N LEU A 82 3.69 -0.06 1.65
CA LEU A 82 2.83 -0.52 2.72
C LEU A 82 3.69 -1.12 3.82
N VAL A 83 3.61 -0.52 5.00
CA VAL A 83 4.31 -0.95 6.21
C VAL A 83 3.28 -1.48 7.19
N ALA A 84 3.44 -2.72 7.63
CA ALA A 84 2.65 -3.23 8.73
C ALA A 84 3.18 -2.63 10.05
N ALA A 85 2.28 -2.10 10.86
CA ALA A 85 2.62 -1.76 12.23
C ALA A 85 3.03 -3.05 12.95
N ASP A 86 4.23 -3.07 13.51
CA ASP A 86 4.61 -4.13 14.44
C ASP A 86 3.59 -4.15 15.57
N THR A 87 2.80 -5.22 15.65
CA THR A 87 1.84 -5.48 16.74
C THR A 87 2.51 -5.57 18.13
N LYS A 88 3.83 -5.35 18.21
CA LYS A 88 4.64 -5.42 19.42
C LYS A 88 5.25 -4.08 19.87
N ARG A 89 5.12 -2.98 19.12
CA ARG A 89 5.64 -1.69 19.60
C ARG A 89 4.70 -1.16 20.69
N PRO A 90 5.14 -1.03 21.98
CA PRO A 90 4.35 -0.33 22.97
C PRO A 90 4.19 1.13 22.53
N ALA A 91 3.03 1.72 22.77
CA ALA A 91 2.84 3.17 22.66
C ALA A 91 3.89 3.90 23.53
N PRO A 92 4.34 5.10 23.12
CA PRO A 92 5.31 5.89 23.87
C PRO A 92 4.87 6.17 25.31
#